data_AF-A0A2U4EY92-F1
#
_entry.id   AF-A0A2U4EY92-F1
#
_cell.length_a   1.000
_cell.length_b   1.000
_cell.length_c   1.000
_cell.angle_alpha   90.00
_cell.angle_beta   90.00
_cell.angle_gamma   90.00
#
_symmetry.space_group_name_H-M   'P 1'
#
loop_
_entity.id
_entity.type
_entity.pdbx_description
1 polymer ?
#
loop_
_entity_poly.entity_id
_entity_poly.type
_entity_poly.pdbx_seq_one_letter_code
_entity_poly.pdbx_strand_id
1 'polypeptide(L)'
;MSSDTEDINSIDIDVGKVVAEGVLLQEAGTEGMLSQDDDRVVTLSEFKKFLNLEGIDYDDDILHLTLDSAIGYCNKANETEYKRADCPPEVRYAILGLAAHYFESKTGEASQSEEVALKGVHRLLAIAREKFTL
;
A
#
# COMPACT_ATOMS: atom_id res chain seq x y z
N MET A 1 12.88 38.17 -20.93
CA MET A 1 12.04 37.50 -19.90
C MET A 1 12.33 36.02 -20.04
N SER A 2 13.15 35.49 -19.14
CA SER A 2 13.50 34.06 -19.08
C SER A 2 12.62 33.46 -17.99
N SER A 3 11.85 32.43 -18.35
CA SER A 3 11.00 31.71 -17.41
C SER A 3 11.84 30.60 -16.81
N ASP A 4 12.32 30.79 -15.58
CA ASP A 4 12.88 29.70 -14.79
C ASP A 4 11.70 28.86 -14.29
N THR A 5 11.54 27.67 -14.86
CA THR A 5 10.66 26.63 -14.30
C THR A 5 11.45 25.91 -13.22
N GLU A 6 11.10 26.16 -11.97
CA GLU A 6 11.66 25.43 -10.83
C GLU A 6 11.24 23.96 -10.93
N ASP A 7 12.24 23.10 -11.17
CA ASP A 7 12.13 21.65 -11.11
C ASP A 7 11.63 21.22 -9.73
N ILE A 8 10.46 20.60 -9.69
CA ILE A 8 9.86 20.08 -8.48
C ILE A 8 10.61 18.79 -8.11
N ASN A 9 11.62 18.95 -7.23
CA ASN A 9 12.30 17.95 -6.42
C ASN A 9 12.08 16.47 -6.78
N SER A 10 13.16 15.82 -7.25
CA SER A 10 13.36 14.37 -7.07
C SER A 10 13.21 14.01 -5.59
N ILE A 11 12.11 13.37 -5.23
CA ILE A 11 11.96 12.75 -3.91
C ILE A 11 12.74 11.44 -3.97
N ASP A 12 13.97 11.49 -3.47
CA ASP A 12 14.82 10.31 -3.29
C ASP A 12 14.32 9.54 -2.05
N ILE A 13 13.43 8.57 -2.27
CA ILE A 13 12.95 7.68 -1.20
C ILE A 13 13.99 6.58 -1.02
N ASP A 14 14.89 6.77 -0.08
CA ASP A 14 15.83 5.73 0.36
C ASP A 14 15.07 4.62 1.10
N VAL A 15 14.62 3.61 0.35
CA VAL A 15 13.91 2.42 0.85
C VAL A 15 14.73 1.68 1.91
N GLY A 16 16.06 1.77 1.89
CA GLY A 16 16.93 1.14 2.88
C GLY A 16 16.80 1.74 4.28
N LYS A 17 16.50 3.04 4.37
CA LYS A 17 16.36 3.74 5.65
C LYS A 17 15.01 3.48 6.33
N VAL A 18 13.95 3.28 5.56
CA VAL A 18 12.59 2.98 6.08
C VAL A 18 12.57 1.63 6.81
N VAL A 19 13.38 0.68 6.35
CA VAL A 19 13.52 -0.65 6.98
C VAL A 19 14.13 -0.56 8.37
N ALA A 20 15.02 0.40 8.63
CA ALA A 20 15.72 0.49 9.92
C ALA A 20 14.82 1.03 11.05
N GLU A 21 13.87 1.92 10.74
CA GLU A 21 12.94 2.47 11.74
C GLU A 21 11.74 1.55 11.99
N GLY A 22 11.37 0.69 11.03
CA GLY A 22 10.31 -0.32 11.20
C GLY A 22 10.69 -1.53 12.07
N VAL A 23 11.99 -1.79 12.24
CA VAL A 23 12.50 -2.97 12.97
C VAL A 23 12.49 -2.80 14.49
N LEU A 24 12.29 -1.58 15.02
CA LEU A 24 12.36 -1.34 16.47
C LEU A 24 11.04 -1.55 17.24
N LEU A 25 9.96 -2.01 16.59
CA LEU A 25 8.67 -2.25 17.25
C LEU A 25 8.35 -3.74 17.48
N GLN A 26 9.22 -4.67 17.09
CA GLN A 26 9.01 -6.11 17.27
C GLN A 26 9.64 -6.65 18.57
N GLU A 27 9.18 -6.17 19.73
CA GLU A 27 9.47 -6.84 21.01
C GLU A 27 8.25 -6.69 21.95
N ALA A 28 7.13 -7.34 21.61
CA ALA A 28 6.10 -7.73 22.58
C ALA A 28 5.06 -8.71 22.00
N GLY A 29 5.09 -9.97 22.44
CA GLY A 29 3.88 -10.74 22.73
C GLY A 29 3.30 -11.63 21.62
N THR A 30 3.80 -12.86 21.55
CA THR A 30 3.31 -13.96 20.70
C THR A 30 2.06 -14.67 21.26
N GLU A 31 1.05 -13.96 21.78
CA GLU A 31 -0.18 -14.58 22.28
C GLU A 31 -1.41 -13.69 22.01
N GLY A 32 -1.97 -13.76 20.79
CA GLY A 32 -3.21 -13.06 20.45
C GLY A 32 -3.47 -12.70 18.98
N MET A 33 -3.06 -13.51 18.00
CA MET A 33 -3.17 -13.17 16.56
C MET A 33 -4.57 -13.36 15.92
N LEU A 34 -5.67 -13.27 16.68
CA LEU A 34 -7.03 -13.46 16.11
C LEU A 34 -7.92 -12.21 16.13
N SER A 35 -7.43 -11.04 16.53
CA SER A 35 -8.28 -9.84 16.64
C SER A 35 -7.67 -8.52 16.14
N GLN A 36 -6.47 -8.50 15.56
CA GLN A 36 -5.85 -7.28 15.04
C GLN A 36 -6.08 -7.03 13.54
N ASP A 37 -6.60 -8.01 12.80
CA ASP A 37 -6.94 -7.82 11.38
C ASP A 37 -8.24 -7.03 11.18
N ASP A 38 -9.13 -6.96 12.19
CA ASP A 38 -10.49 -6.44 11.99
C ASP A 38 -10.54 -4.94 11.65
N ASP A 39 -9.60 -4.14 12.16
CA ASP A 39 -9.55 -2.68 11.93
C ASP A 39 -8.68 -2.27 10.72
N ARG A 40 -7.97 -3.22 10.09
CA ARG A 40 -7.15 -2.93 8.91
C ARG A 40 -8.03 -2.55 7.72
N VAL A 41 -7.57 -1.57 6.95
CA VAL A 41 -8.28 -1.09 5.74
C VAL A 41 -8.49 -2.20 4.72
N VAL A 42 -7.50 -3.08 4.60
CA VAL A 42 -7.51 -4.31 3.80
C VAL A 42 -6.87 -5.39 4.66
N THR A 43 -7.57 -6.52 4.81
CA THR A 43 -7.08 -7.71 5.53
C THR A 43 -6.20 -8.58 4.64
N LEU A 44 -5.36 -9.42 5.25
CA LEU A 44 -4.57 -10.39 4.49
C LEU A 44 -5.48 -11.34 3.67
N SER A 45 -6.62 -11.75 4.23
CA SER A 45 -7.57 -12.61 3.51
C SER A 45 -8.16 -11.95 2.27
N GLU A 46 -8.50 -10.66 2.34
CA GLU A 46 -8.96 -9.90 1.16
C GLU A 46 -7.86 -9.78 0.11
N PHE A 47 -6.61 -9.61 0.53
CA PHE A 47 -5.48 -9.53 -0.37
C PHE A 47 -5.16 -10.88 -1.04
N LYS A 48 -5.15 -11.99 -0.29
CA LYS A 48 -5.02 -13.34 -0.85
C LYS A 48 -6.11 -13.63 -1.87
N LYS A 49 -7.36 -13.25 -1.58
CA LYS A 49 -8.47 -13.34 -2.53
C LYS A 49 -8.25 -12.52 -3.78
N PHE A 50 -7.75 -11.29 -3.64
CA PHE A 50 -7.41 -10.43 -4.79
C PHE A 50 -6.35 -11.05 -5.70
N LEU A 51 -5.35 -11.73 -5.12
CA LEU A 51 -4.31 -12.45 -5.85
C LEU A 51 -4.73 -13.85 -6.34
N ASN A 52 -5.95 -14.30 -6.09
CA ASN A 52 -6.41 -15.68 -6.32
C ASN A 52 -5.55 -16.75 -5.61
N LEU A 53 -5.07 -16.44 -4.40
CA LEU A 53 -4.27 -17.34 -3.55
C LEU A 53 -5.09 -18.01 -2.43
N GLU A 54 -6.43 -17.98 -2.49
CA GLU A 54 -7.27 -18.64 -1.47
C GLU A 54 -7.01 -20.15 -1.44
N GLY A 55 -6.63 -20.67 -0.26
CA GLY A 55 -6.31 -22.09 -0.06
C GLY A 55 -4.94 -22.51 -0.57
N ILE A 56 -4.11 -21.57 -1.04
CA ILE A 56 -2.71 -21.80 -1.38
C ILE A 56 -1.87 -21.48 -0.14
N ASP A 57 -1.01 -22.42 0.26
CA ASP A 57 0.00 -22.20 1.29
C ASP A 57 1.12 -21.36 0.67
N TYR A 58 1.21 -20.10 1.07
CA TYR A 58 2.17 -19.12 0.56
C TYR A 58 2.86 -18.44 1.74
N ASP A 59 4.03 -17.86 1.48
CA ASP A 59 4.75 -17.06 2.47
C ASP A 59 3.96 -15.79 2.83
N ASP A 60 3.25 -15.86 3.95
CA ASP A 60 2.42 -14.78 4.47
C ASP A 60 3.24 -13.56 4.89
N ASP A 61 4.53 -13.72 5.21
CA ASP A 61 5.39 -12.60 5.60
C ASP A 61 5.60 -11.65 4.40
N ILE A 62 5.77 -12.21 3.20
CA ILE A 62 5.89 -11.41 1.97
C ILE A 62 4.57 -10.70 1.66
N LEU A 63 3.43 -11.38 1.83
CA LEU A 63 2.11 -10.79 1.59
C LEU A 63 1.78 -9.69 2.60
N HIS A 64 2.14 -9.87 3.87
CA HIS A 64 2.02 -8.85 4.89
C HIS A 64 2.91 -7.64 4.58
N LEU A 65 4.16 -7.87 4.20
CA LEU A 65 5.10 -6.79 3.87
C LEU A 65 4.62 -5.93 2.70
N THR A 66 4.12 -6.55 1.63
CA THR A 66 3.64 -5.81 0.45
C THR A 66 2.34 -5.08 0.74
N LEU A 67 1.44 -5.69 1.52
CA LEU A 67 0.19 -5.06 1.95
C LEU A 67 0.43 -3.86 2.87
N ASP A 68 1.27 -4.01 3.90
CA ASP A 68 1.58 -2.94 4.85
C ASP A 68 2.32 -1.77 4.15
N SER A 69 3.21 -2.07 3.20
CA SER A 69 3.87 -1.06 2.36
C SER A 69 2.87 -0.27 1.52
N ALA A 70 1.90 -0.95 0.90
CA ALA A 70 0.88 -0.31 0.07
C ALA A 70 -0.10 0.55 0.90
N ILE A 71 -0.49 0.09 2.09
CA ILE A 71 -1.28 0.88 3.05
C ILE A 71 -0.51 2.13 3.46
N GLY A 72 0.75 1.99 3.86
CA GLY A 72 1.60 3.12 4.25
C GLY A 72 1.77 4.14 3.12
N TYR A 73 1.98 3.66 1.89
CA TYR A 73 2.06 4.53 0.71
C TYR A 73 0.77 5.30 0.47
N CYS A 74 -0.38 4.62 0.43
CA CYS A 74 -1.67 5.25 0.14
C CYS A 74 -2.08 6.24 1.24
N ASN A 75 -1.81 5.92 2.51
CA ASN A 75 -2.07 6.82 3.62
C ASN A 75 -1.20 8.08 3.54
N LYS A 76 0.09 7.92 3.24
CA LYS A 76 1.02 9.04 3.06
C LYS A 76 0.60 9.91 1.85
N ALA A 77 0.28 9.30 0.73
CA ALA A 77 -0.15 10.00 -0.48
C ALA A 77 -1.44 10.79 -0.26
N ASN A 78 -2.35 10.28 0.58
CA ASN A 78 -3.61 10.93 0.95
C ASN A 78 -3.54 11.84 2.18
N GLU A 79 -2.39 11.93 2.86
CA GLU A 79 -2.25 12.65 4.12
C GLU A 79 -3.36 12.27 5.14
N THR A 80 -3.81 11.01 5.08
CA THR A 80 -4.96 10.50 5.84
C THR A 80 -4.72 9.04 6.19
N GLU A 81 -4.90 8.68 7.45
CA GLU A 81 -4.91 7.30 7.91
C GLU A 81 -6.33 6.77 7.90
N TYR A 82 -6.67 5.97 6.89
CA TYR A 82 -8.00 5.39 6.79
C TYR A 82 -8.18 4.26 7.81
N LYS A 83 -9.38 4.20 8.40
CA LYS A 83 -9.87 3.01 9.09
C LYS A 83 -10.77 2.23 8.16
N ARG A 84 -10.95 0.93 8.41
CA ARG A 84 -11.81 0.07 7.59
C ARG A 84 -13.22 0.65 7.39
N ALA A 85 -13.82 1.20 8.44
CA ALA A 85 -15.18 1.76 8.41
C ALA A 85 -15.31 3.00 7.52
N ASP A 86 -14.24 3.79 7.41
CA ASP A 86 -14.26 5.11 6.77
C ASP A 86 -13.44 5.14 5.47
N CYS A 87 -12.93 3.98 5.02
CA CYS A 87 -12.09 3.89 3.84
C CYS A 87 -12.93 3.82 2.55
N PRO A 88 -12.76 4.78 1.61
CA PRO A 88 -13.42 4.72 0.31
C PRO A 88 -13.04 3.45 -0.46
N PRO A 89 -13.97 2.87 -1.23
CA PRO A 89 -13.67 1.74 -2.10
C PRO A 89 -12.48 1.98 -3.02
N GLU A 90 -12.33 3.18 -3.57
CA GLU A 90 -11.22 3.55 -4.44
C GLU A 90 -9.86 3.45 -3.75
N VAL A 91 -9.78 3.85 -2.48
CA VAL A 91 -8.55 3.73 -1.68
C VAL A 91 -8.25 2.26 -1.40
N ARG A 92 -9.26 1.44 -1.10
CA ARG A 92 -9.08 -0.02 -0.94
C ARG A 92 -8.56 -0.67 -2.22
N TYR A 93 -9.09 -0.31 -3.38
CA TYR A 93 -8.58 -0.80 -4.67
C TYR A 93 -7.17 -0.29 -4.99
N ALA A 94 -6.84 0.94 -4.61
CA ALA A 94 -5.50 1.49 -4.76
C ALA A 94 -4.48 0.70 -3.92
N ILE A 95 -4.83 0.38 -2.67
CA ILE A 95 -4.02 -0.46 -1.78
C ILE A 95 -3.83 -1.85 -2.36
N LEU A 96 -4.92 -2.53 -2.76
CA LEU A 96 -4.86 -3.89 -3.32
C LEU A 96 -4.02 -3.94 -4.60
N GLY A 97 -4.22 -2.99 -5.52
CA GLY A 97 -3.47 -2.91 -6.76
C GLY A 97 -1.97 -2.64 -6.54
N LEU A 98 -1.63 -1.74 -5.60
CA LEU A 98 -0.24 -1.45 -5.27
C LEU A 98 0.44 -2.62 -4.54
N ALA A 99 -0.26 -3.25 -3.58
CA ALA A 99 0.24 -4.43 -2.88
C ALA A 99 0.50 -5.59 -3.85
N ALA A 100 -0.41 -5.81 -4.81
CA ALA A 100 -0.21 -6.79 -5.87
C ALA A 100 0.99 -6.45 -6.74
N HIS A 101 1.15 -5.19 -7.15
CA HIS A 101 2.32 -4.78 -7.92
C HIS A 101 3.63 -4.99 -7.16
N TYR A 102 3.67 -4.66 -5.86
CA TYR A 102 4.84 -4.93 -5.02
C TYR A 102 5.12 -6.42 -4.88
N PHE A 103 4.08 -7.24 -4.73
CA PHE A 103 4.18 -8.68 -4.70
C PHE A 103 4.77 -9.23 -6.01
N GLU A 104 4.16 -8.88 -7.15
CA GLU A 104 4.63 -9.30 -8.48
C GLU A 104 6.06 -8.81 -8.77
N SER A 105 6.43 -7.62 -8.28
CA SER A 105 7.79 -7.10 -8.44
C SER A 105 8.81 -7.89 -7.62
N LYS A 106 8.44 -8.37 -6.43
CA LYS A 106 9.28 -9.24 -5.60
C LYS A 106 9.39 -10.65 -6.17
N THR A 107 8.34 -11.17 -6.81
CA THR A 107 8.36 -12.50 -7.46
C THR A 107 8.96 -12.47 -8.87
N GLY A 108 9.17 -11.29 -9.46
CA GLY A 108 9.67 -11.14 -10.82
C GLY A 108 8.61 -11.31 -11.91
N GLU A 109 7.33 -11.22 -11.53
CA GLU A 109 6.16 -11.42 -12.38
C GLU A 109 5.43 -10.11 -12.75
N ALA A 110 5.98 -8.96 -12.33
CA ALA A 110 5.36 -7.65 -12.56
C ALA A 110 5.08 -7.39 -14.04
N SER A 111 3.80 -7.25 -14.36
CA SER A 111 3.33 -7.02 -15.73
C SER A 111 3.49 -5.57 -16.21
N GLN A 112 3.69 -4.63 -15.28
CA GLN A 112 3.80 -3.19 -15.53
C GLN A 112 4.97 -2.60 -14.75
N SER A 113 5.49 -1.45 -15.20
CA SER A 113 6.49 -0.70 -14.42
C SER A 113 5.86 -0.03 -13.20
N GLU A 114 6.67 0.23 -12.19
CA GLU A 114 6.24 0.94 -10.98
C GLU A 114 5.62 2.31 -11.30
N GLU A 115 6.18 3.05 -12.26
CA GLU A 115 5.63 4.34 -12.69
C GLU A 115 4.17 4.23 -13.18
N VAL A 116 3.86 3.18 -13.95
CA VAL A 116 2.50 2.95 -14.48
C VAL A 116 1.55 2.54 -13.36
N ALA A 117 2.00 1.64 -12.47
CA ALA A 117 1.22 1.23 -11.31
C ALA A 117 0.87 2.44 -10.42
N LEU A 118 1.86 3.28 -10.09
CA LEU A 118 1.67 4.47 -9.27
C LEU A 118 0.75 5.52 -9.92
N LYS A 119 0.79 5.68 -11.25
CA LYS A 119 -0.17 6.53 -11.97
C LYS A 119 -1.61 6.06 -11.77
N GLY A 120 -1.85 4.75 -11.85
CA GLY A 120 -3.16 4.15 -11.59
C GLY A 120 -3.63 4.36 -10.14
N VAL A 121 -2.74 4.11 -9.18
CA VAL A 121 -2.96 4.35 -7.74
C VAL A 121 -3.35 5.80 -7.49
N HIS A 122 -2.54 6.77 -7.93
CA HIS A 122 -2.82 8.19 -7.74
C HIS A 122 -4.16 8.62 -8.36
N ARG A 123 -4.55 8.02 -9.50
CA ARG A 123 -5.86 8.31 -10.10
C ARG A 123 -7.01 7.84 -9.21
N LEU A 124 -6.92 6.65 -8.62
CA LEU A 124 -7.92 6.15 -7.68
C LEU A 124 -7.99 7.01 -6.42
N LEU A 125 -6.83 7.41 -5.88
CA LEU A 125 -6.78 8.30 -4.72
C LEU A 125 -7.41 9.67 -5.01
N ALA A 126 -7.20 10.24 -6.21
CA ALA A 126 -7.82 11.49 -6.63
C ALA A 126 -9.35 11.37 -6.71
N ILE A 127 -9.87 10.28 -7.30
CA ILE A 127 -11.32 10.02 -7.38
C ILE A 127 -11.94 9.92 -5.98
N ALA A 128 -11.25 9.26 -5.04
CA ALA A 128 -11.71 9.16 -3.66
C ALA A 128 -11.89 10.55 -3.03
N ARG A 129 -10.95 11.47 -3.24
CA ARG A 129 -11.01 12.85 -2.72
C ARG A 129 -12.14 13.65 -3.36
N GLU A 130 -12.30 13.55 -4.68
CA GLU A 130 -13.35 14.26 -5.42
C GLU A 130 -14.76 13.89 -4.91
N LYS A 131 -14.98 12.62 -4.53
CA LYS A 131 -16.26 12.15 -3.98
C LYS A 131 -16.59 12.68 -2.59
N PHE A 132 -15.60 13.07 -1.78
CA PHE A 132 -15.82 13.72 -0.49
C PHE A 132 -16.14 15.22 -0.61
N THR A 133 -15.83 15.84 -1.75
CA THR A 133 -16.02 17.28 -1.97
C THR A 133 -17.35 17.66 -2.62
N LEU A 134 -18.23 16.69 -2.90
CA LEU A 134 -19.57 16.85 -3.50
C LEU A 134 -20.68 16.71 -2.46
#